data_AF-A0AAE3GF07-F1
#
_entry.id   AF-A0AAE3GF07-F1
#
_cell.length_a   1.000
_cell.length_b   1.000
_cell.length_c   1.000
_cell.angle_alpha   90.00
_cell.angle_beta   90.00
_cell.angle_gamma   90.00
#
_symmetry.space_group_name_H-M   'P 1'
#
loop_
_entity.id
_entity.type
_entity.pdbx_description
1 polymer ?
#
loop_
_entity_poly.entity_id
_entity_poly.type
_entity_poly.pdbx_seq_one_letter_code
_entity_poly.pdbx_strand_id
1 'polypeptide(L)'
;MAAEPITVHYATDGDSWQVIVSTGARELITEASSLVSAREQAEDLIAEIRQDTPLARAVHLLDGDPVAFTAAYLRARHGLPAPARPALDEDADLSPDTGAGHRLIGRRQRYDWRTPPDREGW
;
A
#
# COMPACT_ATOMS: atom_id res chain seq x y z
N MET A 1 7.64 24.43 -8.43
CA MET A 1 6.92 23.22 -8.88
C MET A 1 6.80 22.28 -7.70
N ALA A 2 5.64 21.66 -7.46
CA ALA A 2 5.49 20.69 -6.37
C ALA A 2 6.16 19.37 -6.77
N ALA A 3 6.97 18.81 -5.87
CA ALA A 3 7.56 17.48 -6.07
C ALA A 3 6.45 16.41 -6.00
N GLU A 4 6.56 15.37 -6.82
CA GLU A 4 5.68 14.21 -6.75
C GLU A 4 5.79 13.55 -5.36
N PRO A 5 4.67 13.16 -4.73
CA PRO A 5 4.73 12.56 -3.40
C PRO A 5 5.36 11.17 -3.45
N ILE A 6 6.04 10.83 -2.36
CA ILE A 6 6.43 9.45 -2.06
C ILE A 6 5.19 8.75 -1.53
N THR A 7 4.84 7.59 -2.08
CA THR A 7 3.71 6.78 -1.65
C THR A 7 4.22 5.52 -0.97
N VAL A 8 3.73 5.25 0.23
CA VAL A 8 4.06 4.06 1.01
C VAL A 8 2.82 3.19 1.12
N HIS A 9 2.84 2.03 0.49
CA HIS A 9 1.79 1.03 0.58
C HIS A 9 2.14 -0.01 1.63
N TYR A 10 1.19 -0.28 2.51
CA TYR A 10 1.22 -1.35 3.49
C TYR A 10 0.16 -2.37 3.12
N ALA A 11 0.55 -3.64 3.12
CA ALA A 11 -0.35 -4.78 2.98
C ALA A 11 0.00 -5.83 4.04
N THR A 12 -1.02 -6.57 4.46
CA THR A 12 -0.83 -7.75 5.33
C THR A 12 -0.72 -8.98 4.46
N ASP A 13 0.30 -9.79 4.70
CA ASP A 13 0.49 -11.11 4.10
C ASP A 13 0.61 -12.15 5.22
N GLY A 14 -0.53 -12.74 5.57
CA GLY A 14 -0.66 -13.62 6.73
C GLY A 14 -0.26 -12.92 8.03
N ASP A 15 0.82 -13.40 8.65
CA ASP A 15 1.39 -12.87 9.89
C ASP A 15 2.48 -11.81 9.65
N SER A 16 2.74 -11.45 8.39
CA SER A 16 3.78 -10.51 7.98
C SER A 16 3.20 -9.26 7.33
N TRP A 17 4.02 -8.22 7.28
CA TRP A 17 3.69 -6.93 6.69
C TRP A 17 4.59 -6.67 5.49
N GLN A 18 3.99 -6.44 4.34
CA GLN A 18 4.70 -5.96 3.16
C GLN A 18 4.61 -4.44 3.09
N VAL A 19 5.73 -3.80 2.77
CA VAL A 19 5.86 -2.35 2.62
C VAL A 19 6.45 -2.05 1.26
N ILE A 20 5.78 -1.20 0.48
CA ILE A 20 6.25 -0.73 -0.82
C ILE A 20 6.35 0.79 -0.76
N VAL A 21 7.56 1.33 -0.88
CA VAL A 21 7.80 2.78 -0.98
C VAL A 21 8.10 3.12 -2.43
N SER A 22 7.28 3.99 -3.02
CA SER A 22 7.39 4.38 -4.41
C SER A 22 7.39 5.89 -4.58
N THR A 23 8.10 6.34 -5.60
CA THR A 23 8.01 7.66 -6.23
C THR A 23 7.97 7.42 -7.73
N GLY A 24 7.51 8.37 -8.55
CA GLY A 24 7.34 8.15 -10.01
C GLY A 24 8.57 7.59 -10.75
N ALA A 25 9.76 7.74 -10.17
CA ALA A 25 11.03 7.24 -10.71
C ALA A 25 11.56 5.93 -10.07
N ARG A 26 11.06 5.50 -8.91
CA ARG A 26 11.69 4.45 -8.09
C ARG A 26 10.72 3.74 -7.17
N GLU A 27 10.92 2.45 -6.97
CA GLU A 27 10.18 1.62 -6.04
C GLU A 27 11.14 0.78 -5.18
N LEU A 28 10.86 0.68 -3.88
CA LEU A 28 11.60 -0.12 -2.90
C LEU A 28 10.60 -0.95 -2.10
N ILE A 29 10.96 -2.21 -1.81
CA ILE A 29 10.08 -3.17 -1.13
C ILE A 29 10.80 -3.74 0.08
N THR A 30 10.09 -3.89 1.20
CA THR A 30 10.58 -4.62 2.38
C THR A 30 9.45 -5.36 3.09
N GLU A 31 9.83 -6.25 4.00
CA GLU A 31 8.93 -7.05 4.83
C GLU A 31 9.21 -6.81 6.32
N ALA A 32 8.18 -6.92 7.15
CA ALA A 32 8.29 -6.74 8.59
C ALA A 32 7.36 -7.70 9.36
N SER A 33 7.73 -8.00 10.60
CA SER A 33 6.93 -8.85 11.50
C SER A 33 5.75 -8.14 12.14
N SER A 34 5.69 -6.80 12.09
CA SER A 34 4.61 -6.01 12.67
C SER A 34 4.43 -4.67 11.95
N LEU A 35 3.26 -4.04 12.08
CA LEU A 35 3.01 -2.70 11.52
C LEU A 35 3.95 -1.63 12.08
N VAL A 36 4.38 -1.76 13.34
CA VAL A 36 5.32 -0.80 13.93
C VAL A 36 6.70 -0.95 13.27
N SER A 37 7.19 -2.19 13.15
CA SER A 37 8.46 -2.47 12.47
C SER A 37 8.39 -2.12 10.98
N ALA A 38 7.25 -2.35 10.32
CA ALA A 38 7.00 -1.94 8.94
C ALA A 38 7.12 -0.43 8.78
N ARG A 39 6.60 0.34 9.74
CA ARG A 39 6.63 1.80 9.74
C ARG A 39 8.02 2.36 10.02
N GLU A 40 8.82 1.68 10.84
CA GLU A 40 10.23 1.99 11.06
C GLU A 40 11.04 1.77 9.79
N GLN A 41 10.95 0.59 9.18
CA GLN A 41 11.65 0.29 7.92
C GLN A 41 11.23 1.20 6.76
N ALA A 42 9.95 1.62 6.72
CA ALA A 42 9.49 2.58 5.74
C ALA A 42 10.23 3.93 5.82
N GLU A 43 10.63 4.39 7.01
CA GLU A 43 11.42 5.63 7.12
C GLU A 43 12.79 5.49 6.51
N ASP A 44 13.43 4.34 6.66
CA ASP A 44 14.74 4.08 6.06
C ASP A 44 14.63 4.12 4.52
N LEU A 45 13.60 3.49 3.95
CA LEU A 45 13.32 3.53 2.52
C LEU A 45 12.93 4.92 2.01
N ILE A 46 12.16 5.68 2.80
CA ILE A 46 11.82 7.09 2.48
C ILE A 46 13.10 7.94 2.49
N ALA A 47 13.98 7.76 3.47
CA ALA A 47 15.24 8.48 3.57
C ALA A 47 16.12 8.19 2.35
N GLU A 48 16.15 6.94 1.87
CA GLU A 48 16.83 6.56 0.64
C GLU A 48 16.24 7.26 -0.59
N ILE A 49 14.92 7.22 -0.78
CA ILE A 49 14.26 7.89 -1.91
C ILE A 49 14.41 9.42 -1.85
N ARG A 50 14.46 10.02 -0.66
CA ARG A 50 14.65 11.47 -0.48
C ARG A 50 16.03 11.96 -0.92
N GLN A 51 17.01 11.08 -1.08
CA GLN A 51 18.29 11.46 -1.69
C GLN A 51 18.08 11.95 -3.14
N ASP A 52 17.11 11.38 -3.85
CA ASP A 52 16.74 11.74 -5.22
C ASP A 52 15.68 12.85 -5.25
N THR A 53 14.78 12.89 -4.26
CA THR A 53 13.66 13.86 -4.19
C THR A 53 13.46 14.49 -2.79
N PRO A 54 14.32 15.45 -2.40
CA PRO A 54 14.37 15.94 -1.02
C PRO A 54 13.12 16.71 -0.55
N LEU A 55 12.30 17.24 -1.48
CA LEU A 55 11.09 17.99 -1.15
C LEU A 55 9.80 17.15 -1.19
N ALA A 56 9.88 15.86 -1.53
CA ALA A 56 8.70 15.02 -1.61
C ALA A 56 8.15 14.62 -0.23
N ARG A 57 6.84 14.77 -0.07
CA ARG A 57 6.12 14.32 1.12
C ARG A 57 5.78 12.85 0.98
N ALA A 58 5.87 12.11 2.09
CA ALA A 58 5.44 10.72 2.14
C ALA A 58 3.95 10.64 2.51
N VAL A 59 3.21 9.79 1.80
CA VAL A 59 1.82 9.44 2.09
C VAL A 59 1.77 7.95 2.41
N HIS A 60 1.29 7.59 3.59
CA HIS A 60 1.17 6.21 4.05
C HIS A 60 -0.24 5.69 3.79
N LEU A 61 -0.35 4.51 3.19
CA LEU A 61 -1.59 3.90 2.72
C LEU A 61 -1.66 2.44 3.16
N LEU A 62 -2.71 2.05 3.85
CA LEU A 62 -3.01 0.65 4.16
C LEU A 62 -4.08 0.19 3.19
N ASP A 63 -3.78 -0.78 2.32
CA ASP A 63 -4.68 -1.19 1.24
C ASP A 63 -5.21 -0.01 0.39
N GLY A 64 -4.39 1.04 0.23
CA GLY A 64 -4.76 2.25 -0.50
C GLY A 64 -5.47 3.33 0.33
N ASP A 65 -5.74 3.09 1.62
CA ASP A 65 -6.46 4.03 2.50
C ASP A 65 -5.51 4.67 3.55
N PRO A 66 -5.32 6.00 3.53
CA PRO A 66 -4.48 6.70 4.52
C PRO A 66 -5.11 6.81 5.92
N VAL A 67 -6.44 6.83 6.01
CA VAL A 67 -7.18 6.86 7.27
C VAL A 67 -7.08 5.49 7.94
N ALA A 68 -7.25 4.41 7.16
CA ALA A 68 -7.07 3.05 7.66
C ALA A 68 -5.65 2.83 8.20
N PHE A 69 -4.62 3.30 7.47
CA PHE A 69 -3.24 3.25 7.95
C PHE A 69 -3.09 3.96 9.30
N THR A 70 -3.56 5.21 9.39
CA THR A 70 -3.42 6.02 10.60
C THR A 70 -4.08 5.34 11.81
N ALA A 71 -5.30 4.83 11.63
CA ALA A 71 -6.02 4.11 12.68
C ALA A 71 -5.30 2.82 13.12
N ALA A 72 -4.83 2.02 12.16
CA ALA A 72 -4.11 0.78 12.44
C ALA A 72 -2.77 1.05 13.16
N TYR A 73 -2.01 2.05 12.70
CA TYR A 73 -0.71 2.39 13.27
C TYR A 73 -0.84 2.88 14.72
N LEU A 74 -1.78 3.78 15.00
CA LEU A 74 -2.01 4.26 16.36
C LEU A 74 -2.41 3.11 17.29
N ARG A 75 -3.28 2.20 16.85
CA ARG A 75 -3.64 1.01 17.64
C ARG A 75 -2.43 0.13 17.91
N ALA A 76 -1.67 -0.21 16.88
CA ALA A 76 -0.48 -1.05 17.01
C ALA A 76 0.55 -0.42 17.97
N ARG A 77 0.77 0.89 17.87
CA ARG A 77 1.69 1.63 18.76
C ARG A 77 1.25 1.60 20.23
N HIS A 78 -0.06 1.51 20.48
CA HIS A 78 -0.64 1.41 21.82
C HIS A 78 -0.90 -0.04 22.27
N GLY A 79 -0.45 -1.06 21.52
CA GLY A 79 -0.69 -2.46 21.85
C GLY A 79 -2.16 -2.88 21.78
N LEU A 80 -2.98 -2.11 21.06
CA LEU A 80 -4.39 -2.40 20.85
C LEU A 80 -4.58 -3.35 19.67
N PRO A 81 -5.60 -4.21 19.69
CA PRO A 81 -5.91 -5.07 18.57
C PRO A 81 -6.25 -4.25 17.31
N ALA A 82 -5.93 -4.83 16.15
CA ALA A 82 -6.24 -4.27 14.85
C ALA A 82 -7.75 -3.94 14.77
N PRO A 83 -8.13 -2.83 14.12
CA PRO A 83 -9.54 -2.57 13.89
C PRO A 83 -10.11 -3.71 13.05
N ALA A 84 -11.31 -4.20 13.40
CA ALA A 84 -12.04 -5.07 12.51
C ALA A 84 -12.16 -4.34 11.16
N ARG A 85 -11.68 -4.97 10.08
CA ARG A 85 -11.85 -4.44 8.73
C ARG A 85 -13.35 -4.16 8.56
N PRO A 86 -13.78 -2.94 8.22
CA PRO A 86 -15.19 -2.74 7.92
C PRO A 86 -15.51 -3.73 6.80
N ALA A 87 -16.47 -4.61 7.05
CA ALA A 87 -17.02 -5.44 6.00
C ALA A 87 -17.55 -4.47 4.94
N LEU A 88 -16.86 -4.36 3.82
CA LEU A 88 -17.50 -3.87 2.62
C LEU A 88 -18.57 -4.91 2.35
N ASP A 89 -19.84 -4.53 2.44
CA ASP A 89 -20.96 -5.39 2.09
C ASP A 89 -20.77 -5.83 0.63
N GLU A 90 -20.16 -7.00 0.43
CA GLU A 90 -19.85 -7.59 -0.89
C GLU A 90 -21.10 -8.10 -1.64
N ASP A 91 -22.31 -7.77 -1.18
CA ASP A 91 -23.59 -8.23 -1.73
C ASP A 91 -24.55 -7.09 -2.14
N ALA A 92 -24.05 -5.88 -2.43
CA ALA A 92 -24.85 -4.86 -3.11
C ALA A 92 -24.71 -4.99 -4.64
N ASP A 93 -25.44 -5.98 -5.18
CA ASP A 93 -26.16 -5.92 -6.46
C ASP A 93 -25.47 -5.16 -7.63
N LEU A 94 -24.64 -5.87 -8.39
CA LEU A 94 -24.29 -5.50 -9.76
C LEU A 94 -24.87 -6.51 -10.75
N SER A 95 -26.18 -6.43 -10.96
CA SER A 95 -26.81 -6.92 -12.19
C SER A 95 -26.25 -6.15 -13.40
N PRO A 96 -25.83 -6.81 -14.50
CA PRO A 96 -25.23 -6.14 -15.64
C PRO A 96 -26.32 -5.61 -16.59
N ASP A 97 -26.44 -4.29 -16.73
CA ASP A 97 -27.07 -3.68 -17.91
C ASP A 97 -26.10 -2.74 -18.63
N THR A 98 -26.15 -2.83 -19.95
CA THR A 98 -25.16 -2.45 -20.95
C THR A 98 -25.32 -0.99 -21.36
N GLY A 99 -24.23 -0.22 -21.45
CA GLY A 99 -24.30 1.12 -22.05
C GLY A 99 -23.00 1.93 -22.10
N ALA A 100 -22.27 1.79 -23.21
CA ALA A 100 -21.48 2.82 -23.89
C ALA A 100 -20.59 3.80 -23.07
N GLY A 101 -19.27 3.57 -23.13
CA GLY A 101 -18.36 4.55 -23.75
C GLY A 101 -17.59 5.50 -22.84
N HIS A 102 -16.45 5.06 -22.29
CA HIS A 102 -15.31 5.94 -22.01
C HIS A 102 -13.98 5.23 -22.28
N ARG A 103 -13.33 5.55 -23.42
CA ARG A 103 -11.90 5.28 -23.62
C ARG A 103 -11.11 6.22 -22.72
N LEU A 104 -10.54 5.68 -21.64
CA LEU A 104 -9.38 6.26 -20.97
C LEU A 104 -8.18 5.36 -21.24
N ILE A 105 -7.37 5.84 -22.19
CA ILE A 105 -6.02 5.37 -22.47
C ILE A 105 -5.14 5.74 -21.27
N GLY A 106 -4.79 4.73 -20.49
CA GLY A 106 -3.82 4.81 -19.41
C GLY A 106 -3.46 3.40 -19.00
N ARG A 107 -2.49 2.78 -19.68
CA ARG A 107 -1.90 1.50 -19.26
C ARG A 107 -1.22 1.73 -17.89
N ARG A 108 -1.96 1.58 -16.79
CA ARG A 108 -1.41 1.17 -15.51
C ARG A 108 -1.40 -0.35 -15.54
N GLN A 109 -0.20 -0.93 -15.57
CA GLN A 109 -0.02 -2.34 -15.24
C GLN A 109 -0.62 -2.52 -13.84
N ARG A 110 -1.73 -3.24 -13.75
CA ARG A 110 -2.22 -3.73 -12.47
C ARG A 110 -1.19 -4.77 -12.02
N TYR A 111 -0.46 -4.48 -10.95
CA TYR A 111 0.13 -5.57 -10.18
C TYR A 111 -1.04 -6.35 -9.59
N ASP A 112 -1.23 -7.55 -10.13
CA ASP A 112 -2.19 -8.53 -9.62
C ASP A 112 -1.55 -9.16 -8.37
N TRP A 113 -2.04 -8.78 -7.20
CA TRP A 113 -1.51 -9.22 -5.91
C TRP A 113 -1.91 -10.67 -5.56
N ARG A 114 -2.66 -11.37 -6.42
CA ARG A 114 -3.16 -12.74 -6.18
C ARG A 114 -2.20 -13.87 -6.57
N THR A 115 -0.97 -13.60 -6.96
CA THR A 115 -0.02 -14.67 -7.30
C THR A 115 1.31 -14.44 -6.55
N PRO A 116 1.58 -15.17 -5.45
CA PRO A 116 2.95 -15.28 -4.96
C PRO A 116 3.81 -15.91 -6.06
N PRO A 117 5.06 -15.49 -6.27
CA PRO A 117 5.93 -16.19 -7.20
C PRO A 117 6.08 -17.63 -6.73
N ASP A 118 5.69 -18.54 -7.61
CA ASP A 118 5.79 -19.98 -7.48
C ASP A 118 7.18 -20.34 -6.91
N ARG A 119 7.22 -20.82 -5.66
CA ARG A 119 8.43 -21.46 -5.12
C ARG A 119 8.57 -22.83 -5.75
N GLU A 120 9.06 -22.88 -6.99
CA GLU A 120 9.58 -24.09 -7.61
C GLU A 120 11.12 -24.16 -7.46
N GLY A 121 11.59 -25.15 -6.67
CA GLY A 121 13.00 -25.54 -6.51
C GLY A 121 13.81 -24.55 -5.68
N TRP A 122 14.51 -24.94 -4.61
CA TRP A 122 15.48 -26.02 -4.47
C TRP A 122 15.62 -26.39 -2.98
#